data_AF-A0A7Y6XFF1-F1
#
_entry.id   AF-A0A7Y6XFF1-F1
#
_cell.length_a   1.000
_cell.length_b   1.000
_cell.length_c   1.000
_cell.angle_alpha   90.00
_cell.angle_beta   90.00
_cell.angle_gamma   90.00
#
_symmetry.space_group_name_H-M   'P 1'
#
loop_
_entity.id
_entity.type
_entity.pdbx_description
1 polymer ?
#
loop_
_entity_poly.entity_id
_entity_poly.type
_entity_poly.pdbx_seq_one_letter_code
_entity_poly.pdbx_strand_id
1 'polypeptide(L)'
;MVTATPPNSSQKTEETVDPSGAPPAVSDIAPTNAAVVLTDAPPGISPATVDPDDLVATAKTPTLMEKVQAFRARHEKWEMAAFFFGGFLYDIISLSRIDDTLTMVQSFAYLLILASLLLLEQRYPEGTPPPVALTKVWRWREDAIHFFFGSLLSVFMLLLFKSTSGFMPYIFIVGLFGLLVANELPRFRQLGPIVRVALLSLCVTMYFAFLLPVLIGRMGFWVFLLAVSLGCASVFGLMRLMERLRPDVEYVVRKVALPGFGVQAALLVCYLVGVIPPIPLAVQYSGIFHDVKRVGPGLYQLTSVEDSIWYKPWTWFGPDFVIRPGDKPYYFFRIFAPKNFAPYKVRVRWYYDHPEKGWTTSGNGFIANVSSNGTDGGYRYYATTSNLKPGHWRVVLETESGHEINRLSFTAGADTRTEPRDLKMEYSTLKEIIPLSAEEWEKEKARKPTGKVPGETAPPAPVPQVPMEEAPMEAAPASSP
;
A
#
# COMPACT_ATOMS: atom_id res chain seq x y z
N MET A 1 34.20 20.76 19.20
CA MET A 1 35.37 21.21 18.43
C MET A 1 35.08 20.87 16.98
N VAL A 2 34.80 21.76 16.04
CA VAL A 2 35.28 23.12 15.79
C VAL A 2 34.09 24.01 15.41
N THR A 3 34.15 25.26 15.87
CA THR A 3 33.14 26.33 15.75
C THR A 3 33.75 27.45 14.93
N ALA A 4 33.01 28.10 14.03
CA ALA A 4 33.23 29.52 13.69
C ALA A 4 32.05 30.12 12.89
N THR A 5 31.45 31.12 13.52
CA THR A 5 30.35 32.01 13.11
C THR A 5 30.91 33.25 12.36
N PRO A 6 30.15 33.96 11.49
CA PRO A 6 30.67 35.06 10.68
C PRO A 6 30.61 36.43 11.39
N PRO A 7 31.24 37.49 10.85
CA PRO A 7 31.09 38.85 11.38
C PRO A 7 30.07 39.70 10.62
N ASN A 8 29.58 40.69 11.36
CA ASN A 8 28.49 41.62 11.05
C ASN A 8 29.03 43.05 10.81
N SER A 9 28.23 43.86 10.10
CA SER A 9 28.03 45.33 10.18
C SER A 9 29.20 46.33 10.12
N SER A 10 29.11 47.34 9.23
CA SER A 10 28.74 48.74 9.61
C SER A 10 29.06 49.81 8.53
N GLN A 11 28.03 50.61 8.23
CA GLN A 11 27.89 52.03 7.83
C GLN A 11 29.09 52.94 7.45
N LYS A 12 28.83 53.83 6.46
CA LYS A 12 29.18 55.27 6.42
C LYS A 12 28.30 56.00 5.36
N THR A 13 27.32 56.88 5.67
CA THR A 13 27.37 58.35 5.98
C THR A 13 27.82 59.17 4.75
N GLU A 14 27.28 60.30 4.29
CA GLU A 14 26.13 61.24 4.43
C GLU A 14 26.30 62.23 3.24
N GLU A 15 25.24 62.89 2.75
CA GLU A 15 25.30 64.33 2.42
C GLU A 15 23.88 64.92 2.24
N THR A 16 23.48 65.68 3.27
CA THR A 16 22.71 66.94 3.35
C THR A 16 22.04 67.55 2.11
N VAL A 17 20.78 68.00 2.24
CA VAL A 17 20.34 69.41 2.49
C VAL A 17 18.79 69.47 2.63
N ASP A 18 18.32 70.21 3.63
CA ASP A 18 16.94 70.50 4.06
C ASP A 18 16.43 71.86 3.46
N PRO A 19 15.32 72.52 3.85
CA PRO A 19 13.89 72.17 4.04
C PRO A 19 12.96 73.07 3.18
N SER A 20 11.63 72.90 3.22
CA SER A 20 10.65 73.99 3.48
C SER A 20 9.19 73.59 3.22
N GLY A 21 8.35 73.76 4.26
CA GLY A 21 7.03 74.38 4.12
C GLY A 21 5.82 73.49 3.75
N ALA A 22 5.09 73.04 4.76
CA ALA A 22 3.66 72.70 4.68
C ALA A 22 2.84 73.83 5.36
N PRO A 23 1.49 73.81 5.37
CA PRO A 23 0.44 73.51 4.36
C PRO A 23 -0.53 74.74 4.23
N PRO A 24 -1.75 74.71 3.62
CA PRO A 24 -2.96 74.15 4.28
C PRO A 24 -4.18 73.71 3.38
N ALA A 25 -5.08 72.94 4.02
CA ALA A 25 -6.57 72.95 4.04
C ALA A 25 -7.51 73.12 2.80
N VAL A 26 -8.41 72.10 2.67
CA VAL A 26 -9.91 72.10 2.58
C VAL A 26 -10.64 72.95 1.50
N SER A 27 -11.45 72.31 0.63
CA SER A 27 -12.95 72.47 0.53
C SER A 27 -13.57 71.85 -0.76
N ASP A 28 -14.83 71.40 -0.60
CA ASP A 28 -15.74 70.74 -1.56
C ASP A 28 -16.14 71.53 -2.82
N ILE A 29 -16.66 70.86 -3.87
CA ILE A 29 -17.93 71.14 -4.61
C ILE A 29 -18.08 70.22 -5.86
N ALA A 30 -19.35 69.87 -6.13
CA ALA A 30 -19.95 68.92 -7.09
C ALA A 30 -19.82 69.28 -8.61
N PRO A 31 -20.31 68.42 -9.55
CA PRO A 31 -20.01 68.49 -10.99
C PRO A 31 -21.08 69.21 -11.85
N THR A 32 -20.72 69.62 -13.06
CA THR A 32 -21.63 70.20 -14.07
C THR A 32 -21.45 69.60 -15.46
N ASN A 33 -22.58 69.52 -16.17
CA ASN A 33 -22.90 68.80 -17.41
C ASN A 33 -22.30 69.34 -18.72
N ALA A 34 -22.21 68.46 -19.74
CA ALA A 34 -22.43 68.77 -21.16
C ALA A 34 -22.87 67.45 -21.87
N ALA A 35 -24.15 67.24 -22.18
CA ALA A 35 -24.90 67.71 -23.35
C ALA A 35 -24.43 67.14 -24.70
N VAL A 36 -25.10 66.09 -25.18
CA VAL A 36 -25.25 65.77 -26.61
C VAL A 36 -26.71 65.41 -26.84
N VAL A 37 -27.38 66.24 -27.63
CA VAL A 37 -28.72 66.03 -28.18
C VAL A 37 -28.55 65.61 -29.63
N LEU A 38 -29.21 64.53 -30.06
CA LEU A 38 -29.63 64.33 -31.44
C LEU A 38 -30.94 63.53 -31.43
N THR A 39 -31.92 64.13 -32.10
CA THR A 39 -33.34 63.82 -32.22
C THR A 39 -33.60 62.69 -33.21
N ASP A 40 -34.52 61.77 -32.88
CA ASP A 40 -35.77 61.52 -33.63
C ASP A 40 -36.43 60.21 -33.18
N ALA A 41 -37.68 60.30 -32.74
CA ALA A 41 -38.60 59.17 -32.55
C ALA A 41 -39.93 59.51 -33.23
N PRO A 42 -40.62 58.54 -33.88
CA PRO A 42 -42.01 58.71 -34.29
C PRO A 42 -42.97 58.52 -33.09
N PRO A 43 -44.16 59.14 -33.11
CA PRO A 43 -44.97 59.38 -31.92
C PRO A 43 -45.99 58.26 -31.66
N GLY A 44 -46.23 57.97 -30.39
CA GLY A 44 -47.42 57.23 -29.95
C GLY A 44 -47.16 56.37 -28.73
N ILE A 45 -47.60 56.87 -27.56
CA ILE A 45 -48.17 56.17 -26.40
C ILE A 45 -47.88 57.04 -25.15
N SER A 46 -48.95 57.54 -24.54
CA SER A 46 -48.96 58.28 -23.25
C SER A 46 -48.30 57.46 -22.12
N PRO A 47 -47.76 58.11 -21.07
CA PRO A 47 -47.00 57.41 -20.05
C PRO A 47 -47.93 56.52 -19.22
N ALA A 48 -47.68 55.21 -19.22
CA ALA A 48 -48.23 54.33 -18.21
C ALA A 48 -47.54 54.64 -16.87
N THR A 49 -48.35 55.02 -15.88
CA THR A 49 -47.95 55.15 -14.48
C THR A 49 -47.29 53.85 -14.01
N VAL A 50 -45.99 53.89 -13.76
CA VAL A 50 -45.28 52.80 -13.08
C VAL A 50 -45.64 52.88 -11.61
N ASP A 51 -46.30 51.83 -11.11
CA ASP A 51 -46.66 51.65 -9.71
C ASP A 51 -45.37 51.48 -8.89
N PRO A 52 -45.12 52.29 -7.83
CA PRO A 52 -43.90 52.19 -7.03
C PRO A 52 -43.76 50.85 -6.27
N ASP A 53 -44.79 50.00 -6.24
CA ASP A 53 -44.75 48.69 -5.60
C ASP A 53 -44.07 47.58 -6.45
N ASP A 54 -43.77 47.83 -7.73
CA ASP A 54 -43.14 46.84 -8.63
C ASP A 54 -41.59 46.81 -8.58
N LEU A 55 -40.97 47.58 -7.67
CA LEU A 55 -39.51 47.62 -7.48
C LEU A 55 -39.00 46.76 -6.30
N VAL A 56 -39.84 45.91 -5.72
CA VAL A 56 -39.34 44.94 -4.74
C VAL A 56 -38.78 43.74 -5.49
N ALA A 57 -37.48 43.82 -5.79
CA ALA A 57 -36.68 42.63 -6.09
C ALA A 57 -36.83 41.66 -4.92
N THR A 58 -37.74 40.69 -5.06
CA THR A 58 -37.89 39.59 -4.12
C THR A 58 -36.59 38.80 -4.19
N ALA A 59 -35.69 39.09 -3.25
CA ALA A 59 -34.46 38.36 -3.07
C ALA A 59 -34.84 36.90 -2.84
N LYS A 60 -34.72 36.07 -3.88
CA LYS A 60 -34.98 34.63 -3.80
C LYS A 60 -34.14 34.10 -2.66
N THR A 61 -34.80 33.60 -1.62
CA THR A 61 -34.14 32.98 -0.47
C THR A 61 -33.25 31.87 -1.03
N PRO A 62 -31.93 31.88 -0.78
CA PRO A 62 -31.03 30.92 -1.39
C PRO A 62 -31.48 29.52 -1.01
N THR A 63 -31.74 28.71 -2.02
CA THR A 63 -32.22 27.34 -1.86
C THR A 63 -31.21 26.54 -1.04
N LEU A 64 -31.67 25.50 -0.33
CA LEU A 64 -30.78 24.61 0.42
C LEU A 64 -29.65 24.07 -0.46
N MET A 65 -29.93 23.85 -1.75
CA MET A 65 -28.96 23.44 -2.76
C MET A 65 -27.86 24.50 -2.99
N GLU A 66 -28.24 25.77 -3.12
CA GLU A 66 -27.30 26.89 -3.29
C GLU A 66 -26.49 27.15 -2.02
N LYS A 67 -27.09 26.98 -0.83
CA LYS A 67 -26.38 27.05 0.45
C LYS A 67 -25.36 25.91 0.60
N VAL A 68 -25.73 24.70 0.21
CA VAL A 68 -24.82 23.54 0.20
C VAL A 68 -23.71 23.74 -0.83
N GLN A 69 -24.00 24.24 -2.03
CA GLN A 69 -22.99 24.53 -3.04
C GLN A 69 -22.05 25.67 -2.61
N ALA A 70 -22.55 26.74 -1.99
CA ALA A 70 -21.74 27.82 -1.46
C ALA A 70 -20.87 27.38 -0.27
N PHE A 71 -21.39 26.49 0.58
CA PHE A 71 -20.63 25.86 1.66
C PHE A 71 -19.53 24.96 1.13
N ARG A 72 -19.85 24.16 0.10
CA ARG A 72 -18.93 23.26 -0.60
C ARG A 72 -17.81 24.03 -1.31
N ALA A 73 -18.14 25.11 -2.01
CA ALA A 73 -17.15 26.00 -2.64
C ALA A 73 -16.22 26.67 -1.63
N ARG A 74 -16.70 27.00 -0.42
CA ARG A 74 -15.86 27.53 0.66
C ARG A 74 -14.93 26.48 1.30
N HIS A 75 -15.25 25.20 1.18
CA HIS A 75 -14.52 24.09 1.82
C HIS A 75 -14.00 23.04 0.82
N GLU A 76 -13.83 23.41 -0.45
CA GLU A 76 -13.43 22.50 -1.53
C GLU A 76 -12.19 21.66 -1.17
N LYS A 77 -11.19 22.28 -0.55
CA LYS A 77 -9.97 21.59 -0.09
C LYS A 77 -10.23 20.53 0.98
N TRP A 78 -11.17 20.80 1.89
CA TRP A 78 -11.55 19.86 2.95
C TRP A 78 -12.40 18.72 2.41
N GLU A 79 -13.24 18.97 1.42
CA GLU A 79 -14.00 17.93 0.72
C GLU A 79 -13.07 17.00 -0.06
N MET A 80 -12.11 17.54 -0.82
CA MET A 80 -11.09 16.74 -1.51
C MET A 80 -10.27 15.89 -0.53
N ALA A 81 -9.84 16.48 0.59
CA ALA A 81 -9.14 15.75 1.64
C ALA A 81 -10.02 14.63 2.25
N ALA A 82 -11.29 14.91 2.53
CA ALA A 82 -12.21 13.92 3.09
C ALA A 82 -12.46 12.74 2.13
N PHE A 83 -12.63 13.00 0.82
CA PHE A 83 -12.76 11.94 -0.18
C PHE A 83 -11.47 11.12 -0.31
N PHE A 84 -10.32 11.78 -0.34
CA PHE A 84 -9.02 11.12 -0.36
C PHE A 84 -8.83 10.20 0.85
N PHE A 85 -8.95 10.74 2.07
CA PHE A 85 -8.74 9.96 3.30
C PHE A 85 -9.84 8.92 3.50
N GLY A 86 -11.07 9.21 3.09
CA GLY A 86 -12.18 8.25 3.12
C GLY A 86 -11.97 7.06 2.18
N GLY A 87 -11.58 7.33 0.93
CA GLY A 87 -11.22 6.29 -0.03
C GLY A 87 -10.00 5.48 0.41
N PHE A 88 -8.98 6.17 0.91
CA PHE A 88 -7.79 5.52 1.45
C PHE A 88 -8.09 4.63 2.68
N LEU A 89 -8.94 5.10 3.60
CA LEU A 89 -9.37 4.32 4.76
C LEU A 89 -10.24 3.12 4.34
N TYR A 90 -11.10 3.30 3.34
CA TYR A 90 -11.84 2.20 2.73
C TYR A 90 -10.89 1.14 2.17
N ASP A 91 -9.84 1.55 1.45
CA ASP A 91 -8.83 0.62 0.93
C ASP A 91 -8.09 -0.09 2.07
N ILE A 92 -7.75 0.58 3.17
CA ILE A 92 -7.13 -0.08 4.35
C ILE A 92 -8.02 -1.21 4.88
N ILE A 93 -9.34 -0.98 4.95
CA ILE A 93 -10.30 -1.94 5.50
C ILE A 93 -10.61 -3.04 4.48
N SER A 94 -10.71 -2.71 3.19
CA SER A 94 -11.07 -3.64 2.13
C SER A 94 -9.90 -4.49 1.66
N LEU A 95 -8.66 -3.99 1.79
CA LEU A 95 -7.47 -4.66 1.27
C LEU A 95 -7.06 -5.83 2.15
N SER A 96 -7.43 -7.01 1.67
CA SER A 96 -7.16 -8.29 2.30
C SER A 96 -5.69 -8.73 2.06
N ARG A 97 -5.52 -9.99 1.69
CA ARG A 97 -4.24 -10.64 1.41
C ARG A 97 -3.65 -10.17 0.08
N ILE A 98 -2.34 -10.35 -0.06
CA ILE A 98 -1.60 -9.97 -1.28
C ILE A 98 -1.98 -10.84 -2.48
N ASP A 99 -2.44 -12.08 -2.25
CA ASP A 99 -2.87 -13.03 -3.28
C ASP A 99 -4.39 -13.02 -3.54
N ASP A 100 -5.10 -11.99 -3.08
CA ASP A 100 -6.54 -11.93 -3.30
C ASP A 100 -6.88 -11.74 -4.79
N THR A 101 -7.48 -12.78 -5.37
CA THR A 101 -7.89 -12.80 -6.78
C THR A 101 -8.85 -11.64 -7.10
N LEU A 102 -9.73 -11.27 -6.17
CA LEU A 102 -10.68 -10.17 -6.41
C LEU A 102 -9.93 -8.85 -6.56
N THR A 103 -9.02 -8.54 -5.63
CA THR A 103 -8.15 -7.35 -5.71
C THR A 103 -7.34 -7.31 -7.01
N MET A 104 -6.79 -8.44 -7.46
CA MET A 104 -6.06 -8.53 -8.73
C MET A 104 -6.95 -8.26 -9.95
N VAL A 105 -8.12 -8.92 -10.02
CA VAL A 105 -9.06 -8.76 -11.13
C VAL A 105 -9.61 -7.33 -11.17
N GLN A 106 -9.92 -6.75 -10.01
CA GLN A 106 -10.35 -5.36 -9.90
C GLN A 106 -9.26 -4.40 -10.37
N SER A 107 -8.01 -4.59 -9.94
CA SER A 107 -6.88 -3.76 -10.38
C SER A 107 -6.66 -3.85 -11.89
N PHE A 108 -6.80 -5.05 -12.47
CA PHE A 108 -6.72 -5.25 -13.92
C PHE A 108 -7.85 -4.54 -14.67
N ALA A 109 -9.09 -4.66 -14.19
CA ALA A 109 -10.23 -3.97 -14.76
C ALA A 109 -10.04 -2.45 -14.71
N TYR A 110 -9.55 -1.92 -13.58
CA TYR A 110 -9.26 -0.49 -13.42
C TYR A 110 -8.18 -0.03 -14.40
N LEU A 111 -7.12 -0.82 -14.59
CA LEU A 111 -6.08 -0.53 -15.60
C LEU A 111 -6.64 -0.52 -17.03
N LEU A 112 -7.50 -1.47 -17.40
CA LEU A 112 -8.10 -1.51 -18.73
C LEU A 112 -9.03 -0.32 -18.97
N ILE A 113 -9.87 0.02 -17.99
CA ILE A 113 -10.77 1.18 -18.06
C ILE A 113 -9.94 2.46 -18.18
N LEU A 114 -8.92 2.62 -17.34
CA LEU A 114 -8.03 3.77 -17.33
C LEU A 114 -7.28 3.93 -18.67
N ALA A 115 -6.67 2.86 -19.19
CA ALA A 115 -6.00 2.89 -20.48
C ALA A 115 -6.97 3.25 -21.62
N SER A 116 -8.19 2.72 -21.57
CA SER A 116 -9.25 3.06 -22.53
C SER A 116 -9.63 4.54 -22.43
N LEU A 117 -9.87 5.07 -21.23
CA LEU A 117 -10.20 6.48 -21.02
C LEU A 117 -9.12 7.40 -21.57
N LEU A 118 -7.83 7.10 -21.35
CA LEU A 118 -6.72 7.89 -21.90
C LEU A 118 -6.67 7.83 -23.43
N LEU A 119 -6.94 6.67 -24.03
CA LEU A 119 -7.03 6.53 -25.49
C LEU A 119 -8.22 7.29 -26.08
N LEU A 120 -9.37 7.23 -25.42
CA LEU A 120 -10.54 8.01 -25.83
C LEU A 120 -10.27 9.50 -25.71
N GLU A 121 -9.59 9.96 -24.66
CA GLU A 121 -9.26 11.37 -24.46
C GLU A 121 -8.32 11.89 -25.55
N GLN A 122 -7.39 11.06 -25.99
CA GLN A 122 -6.55 11.37 -27.14
C GLN A 122 -7.34 11.42 -28.46
N ARG A 123 -8.36 10.56 -28.61
CA ARG A 123 -9.22 10.52 -29.81
C ARG A 123 -10.17 11.71 -29.88
N TYR A 124 -10.68 12.17 -28.73
CA TYR A 124 -11.60 13.30 -28.60
C TYR A 124 -11.02 14.38 -27.68
N PRO A 125 -10.01 15.15 -28.12
CA PRO A 125 -9.45 16.24 -27.33
C PRO A 125 -10.47 17.35 -27.10
N GLU A 126 -10.16 18.23 -26.15
CA GLU A 126 -11.01 19.38 -25.82
C GLU A 126 -11.45 20.15 -27.07
N GLY A 127 -12.75 20.41 -27.16
CA GLY A 127 -13.38 21.08 -28.31
C GLY A 127 -13.92 20.15 -29.39
N THR A 128 -13.59 18.84 -29.38
CA THR A 128 -14.25 17.86 -30.26
C THR A 128 -15.41 17.16 -29.56
N PRO A 129 -16.62 17.13 -30.16
CA PRO A 129 -17.76 16.48 -29.53
C PRO A 129 -17.56 14.96 -29.49
N PRO A 130 -17.67 14.31 -28.32
CA PRO A 130 -17.67 12.86 -28.24
C PRO A 130 -18.96 12.29 -28.87
N PRO A 131 -19.03 10.98 -29.12
CA PRO A 131 -20.25 10.33 -29.63
C PRO A 131 -21.47 10.66 -28.75
N VAL A 132 -22.67 10.77 -29.36
CA VAL A 132 -23.91 11.17 -28.67
C VAL A 132 -24.24 10.27 -27.47
N ALA A 133 -23.88 8.99 -27.53
CA ALA A 133 -24.06 8.05 -26.42
C ALA A 133 -23.12 8.34 -25.22
N LEU A 134 -21.95 8.95 -25.45
CA LEU A 134 -20.93 9.20 -24.43
C LEU A 134 -21.01 10.60 -23.82
N THR A 135 -21.75 11.54 -24.42
CA THR A 135 -21.71 12.97 -24.07
C THR A 135 -22.02 13.24 -22.60
N LYS A 136 -22.98 12.50 -22.02
CA LYS A 136 -23.39 12.67 -20.61
C LYS A 136 -22.33 12.17 -19.62
N VAL A 137 -21.63 11.08 -19.97
CA VAL A 137 -20.60 10.46 -19.12
C VAL A 137 -19.25 11.16 -19.30
N TRP A 138 -18.97 11.69 -20.49
CA TRP A 138 -17.71 12.35 -20.85
C TRP A 138 -17.35 13.56 -19.98
N ARG A 139 -18.37 14.21 -19.39
CA ARG A 139 -18.17 15.30 -18.43
C ARG A 139 -17.40 14.86 -17.18
N TRP A 140 -17.51 13.60 -16.80
CA TRP A 140 -16.90 13.03 -15.59
C TRP A 140 -15.59 12.29 -15.87
N ARG A 141 -15.04 12.40 -17.10
CA ARG A 141 -13.85 11.63 -17.51
C ARG A 141 -12.63 11.92 -16.66
N GLU A 142 -12.41 13.19 -16.30
CA GLU A 142 -11.25 13.61 -15.50
C GLU A 142 -11.36 13.06 -14.09
N ASP A 143 -12.52 13.23 -13.45
CA ASP A 143 -12.79 12.66 -12.13
C ASP A 143 -12.64 11.14 -12.14
N ALA A 144 -13.08 10.46 -13.19
CA ALA A 144 -12.91 9.02 -13.35
C ALA A 144 -11.42 8.62 -13.48
N ILE A 145 -10.64 9.32 -14.31
CA ILE A 145 -9.20 9.09 -14.46
C ILE A 145 -8.49 9.25 -13.11
N HIS A 146 -8.79 10.33 -12.38
CA HIS A 146 -8.22 10.58 -11.06
C HIS A 146 -8.63 9.54 -10.04
N PHE A 147 -9.90 9.13 -10.03
CA PHE A 147 -10.38 8.05 -9.18
C PHE A 147 -9.61 6.75 -9.43
N PHE A 148 -9.49 6.30 -10.68
CA PHE A 148 -8.77 5.07 -11.00
C PHE A 148 -7.27 5.14 -10.68
N PHE A 149 -6.61 6.27 -10.96
CA PHE A 149 -5.23 6.47 -10.53
C PHE A 149 -5.09 6.42 -9.01
N GLY A 150 -5.98 7.12 -8.30
CA GLY A 150 -6.01 7.15 -6.84
C GLY A 150 -6.17 5.76 -6.25
N SER A 151 -7.19 5.01 -6.67
CA SER A 151 -7.45 3.65 -6.18
C SER A 151 -6.29 2.70 -6.49
N LEU A 152 -5.71 2.74 -7.70
CA LEU A 152 -4.58 1.88 -8.07
C LEU A 152 -3.33 2.21 -7.24
N LEU A 153 -2.96 3.49 -7.14
CA LEU A 153 -1.81 3.92 -6.35
C LEU A 153 -1.99 3.56 -4.87
N SER A 154 -3.20 3.73 -4.33
CA SER A 154 -3.55 3.39 -2.95
C SER A 154 -3.36 1.89 -2.68
N VAL A 155 -3.95 1.03 -3.52
CA VAL A 155 -3.81 -0.43 -3.43
C VAL A 155 -2.34 -0.86 -3.48
N PHE A 156 -1.57 -0.37 -4.46
CA PHE A 156 -0.15 -0.74 -4.57
C PHE A 156 0.70 -0.25 -3.40
N MET A 157 0.44 0.97 -2.92
CA MET A 157 1.13 1.52 -1.75
C MET A 157 0.84 0.69 -0.48
N LEU A 158 -0.42 0.32 -0.24
CA LEU A 158 -0.80 -0.50 0.91
C LEU A 158 -0.19 -1.91 0.85
N LEU A 159 -0.15 -2.53 -0.32
CA LEU A 159 0.48 -3.84 -0.51
C LEU A 159 2.00 -3.80 -0.24
N LEU A 160 2.68 -2.76 -0.73
CA LEU A 160 4.09 -2.49 -0.45
C LEU A 160 4.34 -2.28 1.04
N PHE A 161 3.52 -1.44 1.69
CA PHE A 161 3.61 -1.15 3.11
C PHE A 161 3.48 -2.41 3.97
N LYS A 162 2.56 -3.31 3.63
CA LYS A 162 2.37 -4.60 4.34
C LYS A 162 3.50 -5.61 4.12
N SER A 163 4.27 -5.45 3.04
CA SER A 163 5.25 -6.44 2.58
C SER A 163 6.70 -6.05 2.90
N THR A 164 6.92 -4.93 3.59
CA THR A 164 8.27 -4.45 3.87
C THR A 164 8.45 -4.02 5.31
N SER A 165 9.63 -4.30 5.84
CA SER A 165 10.17 -3.64 7.02
C SER A 165 11.57 -3.19 6.65
N GLY A 166 11.86 -1.90 6.74
CA GLY A 166 13.18 -1.39 6.40
C GLY A 166 13.11 0.00 5.81
N PHE A 167 14.17 0.78 5.99
CA PHE A 167 14.18 2.19 5.61
C PHE A 167 14.10 2.41 4.10
N MET A 168 14.84 1.63 3.29
CA MET A 168 14.94 1.86 1.84
C MET A 168 13.57 1.73 1.13
N PRO A 169 12.75 0.69 1.38
CA PRO A 169 11.42 0.59 0.80
C PRO A 169 10.45 1.70 1.17
N TYR A 170 10.60 2.29 2.37
CA TYR A 170 9.76 3.43 2.76
C TYR A 170 10.00 4.67 1.91
N ILE A 171 11.20 4.85 1.33
CA ILE A 171 11.45 5.95 0.38
C ILE A 171 10.52 5.83 -0.84
N PHE A 172 10.36 4.61 -1.38
CA PHE A 172 9.45 4.37 -2.49
C PHE A 172 7.98 4.60 -2.09
N ILE A 173 7.59 4.12 -0.91
CA ILE A 173 6.24 4.27 -0.39
C ILE A 173 5.90 5.75 -0.20
N VAL A 174 6.82 6.56 0.35
CA VAL A 174 6.65 8.02 0.46
C VAL A 174 6.51 8.66 -0.92
N GLY A 175 7.28 8.21 -1.91
CA GLY A 175 7.12 8.62 -3.30
C GLY A 175 5.73 8.31 -3.87
N LEU A 176 5.23 7.09 -3.67
CA LEU A 176 3.88 6.69 -4.09
C LEU A 176 2.79 7.48 -3.36
N PHE A 177 2.94 7.70 -2.06
CA PHE A 177 2.03 8.55 -1.29
C PHE A 177 2.04 9.99 -1.82
N GLY A 178 3.21 10.53 -2.16
CA GLY A 178 3.35 11.82 -2.82
C GLY A 178 2.61 11.88 -4.15
N LEU A 179 2.69 10.83 -4.98
CA LEU A 179 1.93 10.71 -6.23
C LEU A 179 0.42 10.59 -5.99
N LEU A 180 0.00 9.85 -4.96
CA LEU A 180 -1.39 9.70 -4.55
C LEU A 180 -1.98 11.05 -4.13
N VAL A 181 -1.28 11.80 -3.28
CA VAL A 181 -1.67 13.16 -2.87
C VAL A 181 -1.66 14.11 -4.07
N ALA A 182 -0.61 14.04 -4.90
CA ALA A 182 -0.49 14.87 -6.09
C ALA A 182 -1.66 14.63 -7.04
N ASN A 183 -2.09 13.38 -7.24
CA ASN A 183 -3.22 13.03 -8.09
C ASN A 183 -4.53 13.76 -7.72
N GLU A 184 -4.73 14.10 -6.44
CA GLU A 184 -5.91 14.87 -6.00
C GLU A 184 -5.77 16.38 -6.21
N LEU A 185 -4.55 16.89 -6.33
CA LEU A 185 -4.32 18.32 -6.46
C LEU A 185 -4.80 18.86 -7.81
N PRO A 186 -5.55 19.98 -7.85
CA PRO A 186 -6.06 20.58 -9.10
C PRO A 186 -4.95 20.87 -10.12
N ARG A 187 -3.77 21.27 -9.65
CA ARG A 187 -2.60 21.53 -10.52
C ARG A 187 -2.15 20.28 -11.26
N PHE A 188 -2.22 19.12 -10.62
CA PHE A 188 -1.82 17.84 -11.20
C PHE A 188 -2.87 17.33 -12.20
N ARG A 189 -4.15 17.66 -11.98
CA ARG A 189 -5.23 17.42 -12.95
C ARG A 189 -4.96 18.08 -14.31
N GLN A 190 -4.27 19.22 -14.29
CA GLN A 190 -3.90 19.99 -15.48
C GLN A 190 -2.59 19.56 -16.15
N LEU A 191 -1.78 18.67 -15.55
CA LEU A 191 -0.43 18.33 -16.06
C LEU A 191 -0.43 17.46 -17.34
N GLY A 192 -1.59 17.25 -17.95
CA GLY A 192 -1.72 16.77 -19.31
C GLY A 192 -1.23 15.33 -19.55
N PRO A 193 -0.99 14.96 -20.81
CA PRO A 193 -0.73 13.58 -21.22
C PRO A 193 0.54 12.96 -20.63
N ILE A 194 1.59 13.75 -20.38
CA ILE A 194 2.89 13.26 -19.90
C ILE A 194 2.73 12.55 -18.56
N VAL A 195 2.10 13.23 -17.60
CA VAL A 195 1.92 12.72 -16.25
C VAL A 195 0.98 11.52 -16.23
N ARG A 196 -0.10 11.57 -17.02
CA ARG A 196 -1.05 10.46 -17.13
C ARG A 196 -0.39 9.20 -17.71
N VAL A 197 0.46 9.33 -18.74
CA VAL A 197 1.21 8.19 -19.28
C VAL A 197 2.26 7.68 -18.30
N ALA A 198 2.97 8.58 -17.60
CA ALA A 198 3.93 8.19 -16.57
C ALA A 198 3.25 7.39 -15.43
N LEU A 199 2.12 7.88 -14.92
CA LEU A 199 1.34 7.18 -13.91
C LEU A 199 0.76 5.86 -14.42
N LEU A 200 0.27 5.80 -15.67
CA LEU A 200 -0.22 4.55 -16.24
C LEU A 200 0.92 3.53 -16.35
N SER A 201 2.10 3.97 -16.84
CA SER A 201 3.30 3.14 -16.92
C SER A 201 3.70 2.57 -15.56
N LEU A 202 3.67 3.42 -14.51
CA LEU A 202 3.92 3.02 -13.14
C LEU A 202 2.90 1.97 -12.67
N CYS A 203 1.60 2.24 -12.82
CA CYS A 203 0.52 1.36 -12.35
C CYS A 203 0.53 0.00 -13.07
N VAL A 204 0.79 -0.02 -14.38
CA VAL A 204 0.88 -1.27 -15.16
C VAL A 204 2.07 -2.11 -14.69
N THR A 205 3.25 -1.50 -14.50
CA THR A 205 4.43 -2.25 -14.03
C THR A 205 4.26 -2.73 -12.60
N MET A 206 3.68 -1.92 -11.71
CA MET A 206 3.35 -2.35 -10.35
C MET A 206 2.38 -3.52 -10.36
N TYR A 207 1.31 -3.45 -11.16
CA TYR A 207 0.38 -4.57 -11.33
C TYR A 207 1.10 -5.86 -11.75
N PHE A 208 1.96 -5.82 -12.76
CA PHE A 208 2.73 -7.01 -13.15
C PHE A 208 3.74 -7.45 -12.08
N ALA A 209 4.36 -6.52 -11.35
CA ALA A 209 5.29 -6.83 -10.27
C ALA A 209 4.60 -7.55 -9.09
N PHE A 210 3.30 -7.30 -8.88
CA PHE A 210 2.48 -8.05 -7.91
C PHE A 210 1.94 -9.36 -8.49
N LEU A 211 1.42 -9.32 -9.73
CA LEU A 211 0.75 -10.45 -10.35
C LEU A 211 1.72 -11.60 -10.66
N LEU A 212 2.85 -11.30 -11.28
CA LEU A 212 3.75 -12.33 -11.81
C LEU A 212 4.33 -13.24 -10.73
N PRO A 213 4.79 -12.75 -9.57
CA PRO A 213 5.23 -13.64 -8.51
C PRO A 213 4.16 -14.62 -8.03
N VAL A 214 2.89 -14.19 -8.01
CA VAL A 214 1.77 -15.03 -7.59
C VAL A 214 1.44 -16.07 -8.66
N LEU A 215 1.45 -15.69 -9.94
CA LEU A 215 1.19 -16.62 -11.05
C LEU A 215 2.33 -17.63 -11.28
N ILE A 216 3.58 -17.15 -11.26
CA ILE A 216 4.77 -17.96 -11.52
C ILE A 216 5.16 -18.78 -10.28
N GLY A 217 4.77 -18.31 -9.08
CA GLY A 217 5.18 -18.91 -7.82
C GLY A 217 6.67 -18.70 -7.52
N ARG A 218 7.28 -17.62 -8.02
CA ARG A 218 8.71 -17.29 -7.81
C ARG A 218 8.89 -15.79 -7.65
N MET A 219 9.96 -15.39 -6.99
CA MET A 219 10.36 -13.98 -6.84
C MET A 219 11.81 -13.81 -7.22
N GLY A 220 12.20 -12.55 -7.40
CA GLY A 220 13.59 -12.14 -7.62
C GLY A 220 13.73 -11.28 -8.86
N PHE A 221 14.98 -11.01 -9.21
CA PHE A 221 15.34 -10.07 -10.27
C PHE A 221 14.69 -10.44 -11.62
N TRP A 222 14.72 -11.72 -12.00
CA TRP A 222 14.17 -12.16 -13.28
C TRP A 222 12.65 -11.98 -13.40
N VAL A 223 11.92 -12.18 -12.30
CA VAL A 223 10.47 -11.98 -12.28
C VAL A 223 10.14 -10.49 -12.34
N PHE A 224 10.90 -9.65 -11.63
CA PHE A 224 10.75 -8.20 -11.73
C PHE A 224 11.12 -7.67 -13.11
N LEU A 225 12.18 -8.18 -13.73
CA LEU A 225 12.57 -7.82 -15.10
C LEU A 225 11.48 -8.20 -16.10
N LEU A 226 10.81 -9.34 -15.92
CA LEU A 226 9.64 -9.71 -16.71
C LEU A 226 8.48 -8.72 -16.51
N ALA A 227 8.23 -8.26 -15.28
CA ALA A 227 7.22 -7.24 -15.00
C ALA A 227 7.51 -5.92 -15.73
N VAL A 228 8.76 -5.43 -15.65
CA VAL A 228 9.22 -4.25 -16.38
C VAL A 228 9.10 -4.44 -17.89
N SER A 229 9.43 -5.63 -18.40
CA SER A 229 9.32 -5.96 -19.83
C SER A 229 7.87 -5.93 -20.32
N LEU A 230 6.92 -6.47 -19.52
CA LEU A 230 5.49 -6.36 -19.82
C LEU A 230 4.96 -4.93 -19.68
N GLY A 231 5.51 -4.14 -18.74
CA GLY A 231 5.27 -2.70 -18.64
C GLY A 231 5.70 -1.97 -19.91
N CYS A 232 6.93 -2.19 -20.37
CA CYS A 232 7.45 -1.69 -21.64
C CYS A 232 6.59 -2.10 -22.83
N ALA A 233 6.17 -3.36 -22.90
CA ALA A 233 5.30 -3.86 -23.97
C ALA A 233 3.92 -3.17 -23.95
N SER A 234 3.38 -2.89 -22.77
CA SER A 234 2.11 -2.18 -22.61
C SER A 234 2.22 -0.72 -23.05
N VAL A 235 3.30 -0.03 -22.67
CA VAL A 235 3.61 1.34 -23.13
C VAL A 235 3.79 1.36 -24.66
N PHE A 236 4.50 0.38 -25.21
CA PHE A 236 4.67 0.24 -26.66
C PHE A 236 3.34 -0.01 -27.38
N GLY A 237 2.47 -0.86 -26.81
CA GLY A 237 1.12 -1.09 -27.32
C GLY A 237 0.27 0.19 -27.33
N LEU A 238 0.32 0.96 -26.23
CA LEU A 238 -0.34 2.26 -26.12
C LEU A 238 0.18 3.23 -27.19
N MET A 239 1.51 3.31 -27.36
CA MET A 239 2.18 4.13 -28.36
C MET A 239 1.67 3.81 -29.77
N ARG A 240 1.66 2.52 -30.16
CA ARG A 240 1.18 2.06 -31.48
C ARG A 240 -0.30 2.37 -31.70
N LEU A 241 -1.12 2.24 -30.66
CA LEU A 241 -2.54 2.55 -30.76
C LEU A 241 -2.78 4.07 -30.88
N MET A 242 -1.98 4.87 -30.18
CA MET A 242 -2.01 6.33 -30.29
C MET A 242 -1.53 6.83 -31.66
N GLU A 243 -0.46 6.26 -32.23
CA GLU A 243 -0.01 6.55 -33.60
C GLU A 243 -1.10 6.26 -34.64
N ARG A 244 -1.87 5.19 -34.45
CA ARG A 244 -2.99 4.85 -35.34
C ARG A 244 -4.14 5.86 -35.23
N LEU A 245 -4.36 6.43 -34.05
CA LEU A 245 -5.42 7.41 -33.80
C LEU A 245 -5.03 8.83 -34.25
N ARG A 246 -3.77 9.20 -34.04
CA ARG A 246 -3.15 10.45 -34.52
C ARG A 246 -1.73 10.15 -34.98
N PRO A 247 -1.43 10.19 -36.28
CA PRO A 247 -0.09 9.97 -36.82
C PRO A 247 0.79 11.22 -36.63
N ASP A 248 0.99 11.63 -35.37
CA ASP A 248 1.93 12.67 -34.96
C ASP A 248 3.04 12.01 -34.14
N VAL A 249 4.12 11.67 -34.85
CA VAL A 249 5.25 10.92 -34.27
C VAL A 249 5.94 11.72 -33.17
N GLU A 250 6.12 13.03 -33.36
CA GLU A 250 6.80 13.87 -32.36
C GLU A 250 5.98 13.94 -31.07
N TYR A 251 4.67 14.11 -31.19
CA TYR A 251 3.77 14.08 -30.04
C TYR A 251 3.84 12.74 -29.32
N VAL A 252 3.72 11.62 -30.04
CA VAL A 252 3.75 10.28 -29.43
C VAL A 252 5.07 10.02 -28.72
N VAL A 253 6.20 10.36 -29.33
CA VAL A 253 7.51 10.17 -28.72
C VAL A 253 7.64 10.99 -27.44
N ARG A 254 7.33 12.29 -27.48
CA ARG A 254 7.54 13.21 -26.36
C ARG A 254 6.52 13.01 -25.22
N LYS A 255 5.27 12.70 -25.55
CA LYS A 255 4.16 12.64 -24.60
C LYS A 255 3.82 11.23 -24.12
N VAL A 256 4.26 10.20 -24.84
CA VAL A 256 3.94 8.80 -24.53
C VAL A 256 5.20 7.98 -24.29
N ALA A 257 6.07 7.88 -25.30
CA ALA A 257 7.24 7.00 -25.21
C ALA A 257 8.23 7.47 -24.13
N LEU A 258 8.62 8.75 -24.14
CA LEU A 258 9.59 9.29 -23.19
C LEU A 258 9.13 9.16 -21.72
N PRO A 259 7.93 9.62 -21.30
CA PRO A 259 7.48 9.40 -19.93
C PRO A 259 7.22 7.93 -19.62
N GLY A 260 6.66 7.17 -20.56
CA GLY A 260 6.34 5.75 -20.37
C GLY A 260 7.59 4.91 -20.11
N PHE A 261 8.55 4.92 -21.02
CA PHE A 261 9.82 4.19 -20.88
C PHE A 261 10.75 4.82 -19.83
N GLY A 262 10.68 6.13 -19.62
CA GLY A 262 11.40 6.80 -18.53
C GLY A 262 11.03 6.25 -17.15
N VAL A 263 9.73 5.98 -16.92
CA VAL A 263 9.27 5.32 -15.69
C VAL A 263 9.78 3.88 -15.59
N GLN A 264 9.84 3.13 -16.69
CA GLN A 264 10.37 1.77 -16.69
C GLN A 264 11.85 1.74 -16.28
N ALA A 265 12.65 2.66 -16.83
CA ALA A 265 14.05 2.83 -16.44
C ALA A 265 14.19 3.23 -14.96
N ALA A 266 13.37 4.18 -14.49
CA ALA A 266 13.37 4.60 -13.09
C ALA A 266 13.02 3.44 -12.13
N LEU A 267 12.00 2.64 -12.46
CA LEU A 267 11.61 1.47 -11.66
C LEU A 267 12.71 0.40 -11.62
N LEU A 268 13.40 0.17 -12.74
CA LEU A 268 14.54 -0.75 -12.77
C LEU A 268 15.68 -0.26 -11.86
N VAL A 269 16.01 1.03 -11.90
CA VAL A 269 17.01 1.62 -10.99
C VAL A 269 16.56 1.51 -9.53
N CYS A 270 15.31 1.84 -9.22
CA CYS A 270 14.77 1.72 -7.86
C CYS A 270 14.85 0.28 -7.34
N TYR A 271 14.63 -0.73 -8.19
CA TYR A 271 14.80 -2.14 -7.82
C TYR A 271 16.27 -2.48 -7.56
N LEU A 272 17.19 -2.06 -8.44
CA LEU A 272 18.63 -2.34 -8.30
C LEU A 272 19.24 -1.70 -7.05
N VAL A 273 18.75 -0.52 -6.65
CA VAL A 273 19.17 0.18 -5.42
C VAL A 273 18.50 -0.39 -4.17
N GLY A 274 17.52 -1.31 -4.31
CA GLY A 274 16.81 -1.95 -3.20
C GLY A 274 15.71 -1.08 -2.57
N VAL A 275 15.27 -0.04 -3.28
CA VAL A 275 14.15 0.84 -2.90
C VAL A 275 12.81 0.18 -3.22
N ILE A 276 12.74 -0.69 -4.23
CA ILE A 276 11.58 -1.56 -4.47
C ILE A 276 11.89 -2.95 -3.92
N PRO A 277 11.19 -3.42 -2.87
CA PRO A 277 11.44 -4.74 -2.32
C PRO A 277 10.96 -5.85 -3.26
N PRO A 278 11.53 -7.05 -3.20
CA PRO A 278 10.99 -8.23 -3.87
C PRO A 278 9.72 -8.72 -3.16
N ILE A 279 8.57 -8.29 -3.68
CA ILE A 279 7.20 -8.69 -3.28
C ILE A 279 6.89 -10.10 -3.84
N PRO A 280 6.03 -10.98 -3.25
CA PRO A 280 5.01 -10.80 -2.19
C PRO A 280 5.29 -11.51 -0.84
N LEU A 281 6.50 -11.43 -0.31
CA LEU A 281 6.74 -11.92 1.05
C LEU A 281 6.30 -10.90 2.08
N ALA A 282 5.26 -11.25 2.82
CA ALA A 282 4.87 -10.52 4.02
C ALA A 282 4.93 -11.47 5.22
N VAL A 283 5.60 -11.03 6.28
CA VAL A 283 5.45 -11.67 7.58
C VAL A 283 4.08 -11.32 8.13
N GLN A 284 3.23 -12.33 8.30
CA GLN A 284 1.88 -12.17 8.84
C GLN A 284 1.90 -12.06 10.37
N TYR A 285 2.90 -12.69 11.01
CA TYR A 285 3.09 -12.65 12.45
C TYR A 285 4.54 -12.96 12.79
N SER A 286 5.08 -12.30 13.81
CA SER A 286 6.40 -12.61 14.37
C SER A 286 6.43 -12.29 15.86
N GLY A 287 7.15 -13.10 16.64
CA GLY A 287 7.31 -12.89 18.08
C GLY A 287 8.57 -13.54 18.61
N ILE A 288 8.99 -13.11 19.81
CA ILE A 288 10.07 -13.72 20.58
C ILE A 288 9.45 -14.50 21.74
N PHE A 289 9.88 -15.76 21.89
CA PHE A 289 9.36 -16.71 22.86
C PHE A 289 10.50 -17.38 23.63
N HIS A 290 10.19 -17.91 24.80
CA HIS A 290 11.12 -18.69 25.63
C HIS A 290 11.24 -20.14 25.17
N ASP A 291 10.19 -20.68 24.55
CA ASP A 291 10.21 -22.01 23.95
C ASP A 291 9.23 -22.11 22.79
N VAL A 292 9.59 -22.88 21.76
CA VAL A 292 8.73 -23.18 20.61
C VAL A 292 8.77 -24.67 20.32
N LYS A 293 7.64 -25.34 20.52
CA LYS A 293 7.48 -26.77 20.29
C LYS A 293 6.52 -27.04 19.15
N ARG A 294 6.94 -27.88 18.20
CA ARG A 294 6.04 -28.41 17.19
C ARG A 294 5.27 -29.58 17.80
N VAL A 295 4.01 -29.36 18.14
CA VAL A 295 3.15 -30.34 18.80
C VAL A 295 2.34 -31.19 17.81
N GLY A 296 2.28 -30.79 16.53
CA GLY A 296 1.61 -31.55 15.49
C GLY A 296 1.88 -31.03 14.07
N PRO A 297 1.25 -31.63 13.04
CA PRO A 297 1.32 -31.13 11.67
C PRO A 297 0.74 -29.72 11.58
N GLY A 298 1.60 -28.71 11.38
CA GLY A 298 1.17 -27.32 11.33
C GLY A 298 0.58 -26.81 12.64
N LEU A 299 1.02 -27.32 13.80
CA LEU A 299 0.65 -26.77 15.11
C LEU A 299 1.92 -26.54 15.92
N TYR A 300 2.11 -25.29 16.35
CA TYR A 300 3.21 -24.87 17.20
C TYR A 300 2.67 -24.36 18.53
N GLN A 301 3.23 -24.84 19.62
CA GLN A 301 3.06 -24.29 20.95
C GLN A 301 4.17 -23.27 21.19
N LEU A 302 3.78 -22.05 21.51
CA LEU A 302 4.64 -20.91 21.79
C LEU A 302 4.54 -20.62 23.29
N THR A 303 5.67 -20.60 23.97
CA THR A 303 5.72 -20.36 25.42
C THR A 303 6.42 -19.04 25.68
N SER A 304 5.75 -18.15 26.38
CA SER A 304 6.30 -16.88 26.85
C SER A 304 6.22 -16.83 28.38
N VAL A 305 7.08 -16.02 29.01
CA VAL A 305 6.95 -15.72 30.43
C VAL A 305 6.02 -14.53 30.56
N GLU A 306 4.95 -14.69 31.33
CA GLU A 306 4.02 -13.60 31.57
C GLU A 306 4.61 -12.65 32.61
N ASP A 307 5.25 -11.59 32.13
CA ASP A 307 5.58 -10.42 32.95
C ASP A 307 4.44 -9.40 32.95
N SER A 308 3.19 -9.86 32.78
CA SER A 308 1.99 -9.01 32.89
C SER A 308 1.80 -8.58 34.34
N ILE A 309 2.55 -7.57 34.71
CA ILE A 309 2.37 -6.83 35.94
C ILE A 309 1.43 -5.67 35.64
N TRP A 310 0.24 -5.97 35.11
CA TRP A 310 -0.82 -4.97 34.86
C TRP A 310 -1.29 -4.26 36.15
N TYR A 311 -0.91 -4.78 37.32
CA TYR A 311 -1.18 -4.22 38.65
C TYR A 311 -0.03 -3.36 39.24
N LYS A 312 1.12 -3.18 38.57
CA LYS A 312 2.18 -2.25 39.05
C LYS A 312 2.29 -1.04 38.10
N PRO A 313 1.87 0.16 38.53
CA PRO A 313 1.88 1.36 37.68
C PRO A 313 3.27 1.88 37.28
N TRP A 314 4.35 1.15 37.59
CA TRP A 314 5.75 1.58 37.41
C TRP A 314 6.61 0.59 36.60
N THR A 315 6.06 -0.54 36.15
CA THR A 315 6.79 -1.62 35.43
C THR A 315 6.72 -1.51 33.91
N TRP A 316 6.29 -0.37 33.36
CA TRP A 316 6.23 -0.14 31.92
C TRP A 316 7.61 -0.17 31.22
N PHE A 317 8.71 -0.26 31.99
CA PHE A 317 10.10 -0.26 31.52
C PHE A 317 10.84 -1.60 31.74
N GLY A 318 10.11 -2.70 31.95
CA GLY A 318 10.71 -4.05 32.04
C GLY A 318 11.29 -4.52 30.70
N PRO A 319 12.26 -5.47 30.70
CA PRO A 319 12.77 -6.06 29.47
C PRO A 319 11.69 -6.91 28.78
N ASP A 320 11.61 -6.85 27.45
CA ASP A 320 10.69 -7.67 26.64
C ASP A 320 10.97 -9.18 26.79
N PHE A 321 12.21 -9.54 27.11
CA PHE A 321 12.63 -10.93 27.30
C PHE A 321 13.48 -11.09 28.56
N VAL A 322 12.97 -11.83 29.55
CA VAL A 322 13.71 -12.13 30.78
C VAL A 322 14.57 -13.39 30.67
N ILE A 323 15.80 -13.33 31.17
CA ILE A 323 16.85 -14.35 31.01
C ILE A 323 17.17 -15.04 32.35
N ARG A 324 17.10 -16.37 32.37
CA ARG A 324 17.73 -17.25 33.38
C ARG A 324 18.86 -18.07 32.73
N PRO A 325 19.79 -18.62 33.53
CA PRO A 325 20.82 -19.51 33.01
C PRO A 325 20.24 -20.65 32.16
N GLY A 326 20.71 -20.78 30.92
CA GLY A 326 20.26 -21.81 29.98
C GLY A 326 19.14 -21.37 29.03
N ASP A 327 18.50 -20.22 29.26
CA ASP A 327 17.48 -19.69 28.36
C ASP A 327 18.04 -19.33 26.99
N LYS A 328 17.22 -19.54 25.97
CA LYS A 328 17.48 -19.13 24.60
C LYS A 328 16.24 -18.43 24.06
N PRO A 329 16.38 -17.36 23.27
CA PRO A 329 15.26 -16.73 22.62
C PRO A 329 14.89 -17.56 21.39
N TYR A 330 13.59 -17.69 21.15
CA TYR A 330 13.02 -18.31 19.96
C TYR A 330 12.29 -17.24 19.16
N TYR A 331 12.87 -16.83 18.04
CA TYR A 331 12.20 -15.97 17.07
C TYR A 331 11.28 -16.84 16.23
N PHE A 332 9.98 -16.79 16.50
CA PHE A 332 8.96 -17.45 15.72
C PHE A 332 8.37 -16.48 14.70
N PHE A 333 8.17 -16.94 13.47
CA PHE A 333 7.53 -16.14 12.44
C PHE A 333 6.62 -16.97 11.53
N ARG A 334 5.62 -16.27 11.00
CA ARG A 334 4.71 -16.70 9.95
C ARG A 334 4.96 -15.86 8.73
N ILE A 335 5.39 -16.49 7.65
CA ILE A 335 5.57 -15.82 6.38
C ILE A 335 4.52 -16.29 5.40
N PHE A 336 3.85 -15.34 4.75
CA PHE A 336 2.89 -15.65 3.71
C PHE A 336 3.61 -16.31 2.53
N ALA A 337 3.03 -17.39 2.01
CA ALA A 337 3.50 -18.08 0.81
C ALA A 337 2.27 -18.44 -0.05
N PRO A 338 2.12 -17.87 -1.26
CA PRO A 338 1.02 -18.19 -2.16
C PRO A 338 0.91 -19.69 -2.43
N LYS A 339 -0.29 -20.16 -2.80
CA LYS A 339 -0.49 -21.55 -3.26
C LYS A 339 0.41 -21.81 -4.47
N ASN A 340 1.13 -22.93 -4.47
CA ASN A 340 2.11 -23.34 -5.51
C ASN A 340 3.40 -22.50 -5.58
N PHE A 341 3.68 -21.69 -4.57
CA PHE A 341 4.94 -20.95 -4.52
C PHE A 341 6.13 -21.92 -4.36
N ALA A 342 7.13 -21.80 -5.23
CA ALA A 342 8.32 -22.64 -5.22
C ALA A 342 9.10 -22.44 -3.92
N PRO A 343 9.78 -23.48 -3.40
CA PRO A 343 10.58 -23.34 -2.20
C PRO A 343 11.60 -22.20 -2.34
N TYR A 344 11.64 -21.31 -1.35
CA TYR A 344 12.57 -20.17 -1.32
C TYR A 344 13.28 -20.10 0.03
N LYS A 345 14.46 -19.50 0.04
CA LYS A 345 15.30 -19.39 1.24
C LYS A 345 15.15 -18.00 1.84
N VAL A 346 14.89 -17.96 3.13
CA VAL A 346 14.98 -16.74 3.95
C VAL A 346 16.08 -16.92 5.00
N ARG A 347 16.77 -15.84 5.32
CA ARG A 347 17.82 -15.82 6.33
C ARG A 347 17.35 -15.06 7.55
N VAL A 348 17.53 -15.63 8.72
CA VAL A 348 17.34 -14.98 10.01
C VAL A 348 18.70 -14.55 10.54
N ARG A 349 18.89 -13.25 10.76
CA ARG A 349 20.10 -12.70 11.38
C ARG A 349 19.77 -12.07 12.72
N TRP A 350 20.58 -12.40 13.72
CA TRP A 350 20.51 -11.79 15.04
C TRP A 350 21.53 -10.67 15.13
N TYR A 351 21.15 -9.54 15.69
CA TYR A 351 22.03 -8.43 15.99
C TYR A 351 21.91 -8.06 17.46
N TYR A 352 23.04 -7.77 18.06
CA TYR A 352 23.16 -7.27 19.43
C TYR A 352 23.76 -5.87 19.41
N ASP A 353 23.18 -4.96 20.19
CA ASP A 353 23.73 -3.61 20.34
C ASP A 353 24.88 -3.64 21.34
N HIS A 354 26.10 -3.68 20.82
CA HIS A 354 27.31 -3.74 21.64
C HIS A 354 27.67 -2.34 22.15
N PRO A 355 27.94 -2.14 23.45
CA PRO A 355 28.21 -0.81 24.03
C PRO A 355 29.29 0.01 23.31
N GLU A 356 30.33 -0.66 22.81
CA GLU A 356 31.46 -0.01 22.13
C GLU A 356 31.37 0.00 20.59
N LYS A 357 30.64 -0.95 20.00
CA LYS A 357 30.68 -1.21 18.54
C LYS A 357 29.34 -0.95 17.84
N GLY A 358 28.30 -0.65 18.62
CA GLY A 358 26.93 -0.61 18.15
C GLY A 358 26.43 -1.98 17.69
N TRP A 359 25.48 -1.98 16.75
CA TRP A 359 24.86 -3.18 16.22
C TRP A 359 25.86 -4.14 15.55
N THR A 360 26.08 -5.29 16.18
CA THR A 360 26.95 -6.37 15.67
C THR A 360 26.15 -7.64 15.42
N THR A 361 26.51 -8.39 14.38
CA THR A 361 25.87 -9.69 14.09
C THR A 361 26.26 -10.73 15.14
N SER A 362 25.27 -11.43 15.69
CA SER A 362 25.47 -12.54 16.62
C SER A 362 25.30 -13.87 15.89
N GLY A 363 26.42 -14.52 15.56
CA GLY A 363 26.48 -15.79 14.84
C GLY A 363 26.32 -15.67 13.32
N ASN A 364 26.27 -16.82 12.64
CA ASN A 364 26.28 -16.90 11.17
C ASN A 364 24.88 -16.73 10.53
N GLY A 365 23.84 -16.52 11.35
CA GLY A 365 22.45 -16.53 10.92
C GLY A 365 21.92 -17.94 10.61
N PHE A 366 20.61 -18.03 10.45
CA PHE A 366 19.90 -19.29 10.17
C PHE A 366 19.21 -19.20 8.81
N ILE A 367 19.21 -20.27 8.02
CA ILE A 367 18.50 -20.32 6.72
C ILE A 367 17.28 -21.22 6.84
N ALA A 368 16.09 -20.65 6.66
CA ALA A 368 14.84 -21.39 6.58
C ALA A 368 14.45 -21.60 5.11
N ASN A 369 14.16 -22.86 4.76
CA ASN A 369 13.55 -23.20 3.47
C ASN A 369 12.03 -23.06 3.61
N VAL A 370 11.50 -21.96 3.10
CA VAL A 370 10.07 -21.70 3.10
C VAL A 370 9.43 -22.38 1.90
N SER A 371 8.32 -23.07 2.14
CA SER A 371 7.50 -23.66 1.08
C SER A 371 6.04 -23.28 1.24
N SER A 372 5.31 -23.26 0.13
CA SER A 372 3.85 -23.22 0.17
C SER A 372 3.33 -24.44 0.93
N ASN A 373 2.61 -24.23 2.03
CA ASN A 373 1.91 -25.29 2.75
C ASN A 373 0.45 -25.43 2.34
N GLY A 374 0.02 -24.72 1.27
CA GLY A 374 -1.35 -24.77 0.73
C GLY A 374 -2.41 -24.14 1.63
N THR A 375 -2.02 -23.56 2.78
CA THR A 375 -2.93 -22.97 3.76
C THR A 375 -2.71 -21.47 3.92
N ASP A 376 -3.78 -20.77 4.27
CA ASP A 376 -3.84 -19.31 4.32
C ASP A 376 -3.01 -18.68 5.45
N GLY A 377 -2.72 -19.44 6.51
CA GLY A 377 -1.97 -18.98 7.70
C GLY A 377 -0.45 -18.96 7.55
N GLY A 378 0.07 -19.15 6.34
CA GLY A 378 1.49 -19.00 6.00
C GLY A 378 2.41 -20.14 6.47
N TYR A 379 3.65 -20.11 5.99
CA TYR A 379 4.72 -20.99 6.45
C TYR A 379 5.21 -20.54 7.82
N ARG A 380 5.38 -21.49 8.72
CA ARG A 380 5.76 -21.25 10.12
C ARG A 380 7.11 -21.85 10.40
N TYR A 381 7.97 -21.04 10.99
CA TYR A 381 9.30 -21.44 11.36
C TYR A 381 9.75 -20.71 12.62
N TYR A 382 10.79 -21.23 13.26
CA TYR A 382 11.47 -20.53 14.33
C TYR A 382 12.98 -20.63 14.21
N ALA A 383 13.68 -19.60 14.64
CA ALA A 383 15.14 -19.61 14.76
C ALA A 383 15.52 -19.25 16.19
N THR A 384 16.70 -19.70 16.61
CA THR A 384 17.22 -19.43 17.97
C THR A 384 18.69 -19.04 17.92
N THR A 385 19.16 -18.38 18.97
CA THR A 385 20.58 -18.09 19.19
C THR A 385 20.97 -18.52 20.61
N SER A 386 22.16 -19.11 20.77
CA SER A 386 22.66 -19.55 22.07
C SER A 386 23.41 -18.46 22.85
N ASN A 387 23.76 -17.36 22.19
CA ASN A 387 24.61 -16.31 22.76
C ASN A 387 23.77 -15.12 23.25
N LEU A 388 22.71 -15.40 24.01
CA LEU A 388 21.85 -14.36 24.55
C LEU A 388 22.56 -13.64 25.71
N LYS A 389 22.55 -12.32 25.67
CA LYS A 389 23.15 -11.44 26.67
C LYS A 389 22.15 -10.34 27.04
N PRO A 390 22.23 -9.78 28.25
CA PRO A 390 21.45 -8.59 28.59
C PRO A 390 21.75 -7.41 27.64
N GLY A 391 20.72 -6.66 27.26
CA GLY A 391 20.80 -5.49 26.39
C GLY A 391 19.81 -5.51 25.23
N HIS A 392 20.01 -4.63 24.25
CA HIS A 392 19.12 -4.51 23.10
C HIS A 392 19.49 -5.49 21.98
N TRP A 393 18.46 -6.15 21.47
CA TRP A 393 18.57 -7.12 20.39
C TRP A 393 17.62 -6.73 19.26
N ARG A 394 17.99 -7.13 18.05
CA ARG A 394 17.08 -7.16 16.93
C ARG A 394 17.30 -8.40 16.09
N VAL A 395 16.21 -8.98 15.61
CA VAL A 395 16.20 -10.09 14.69
C VAL A 395 15.68 -9.59 13.36
N VAL A 396 16.42 -9.90 12.29
CA VAL A 396 16.09 -9.48 10.93
C VAL A 396 15.85 -10.73 10.10
N LEU A 397 14.65 -10.84 9.53
CA LEU A 397 14.32 -11.81 8.51
C LEU A 397 14.53 -11.15 7.15
N GLU A 398 15.43 -11.70 6.34
CA GLU A 398 15.78 -11.17 5.03
C GLU A 398 15.68 -12.24 3.95
N THR A 399 15.52 -11.80 2.70
CA THR A 399 15.66 -12.67 1.53
C THR A 399 17.11 -13.15 1.38
N GLU A 400 17.35 -14.14 0.54
CA GLU A 400 18.70 -14.57 0.18
C GLU A 400 19.57 -13.42 -0.36
N SER A 401 18.95 -12.48 -1.11
CA SER A 401 19.57 -11.27 -1.65
C SER A 401 19.77 -10.14 -0.63
N GLY A 402 19.43 -10.34 0.65
CA GLY A 402 19.65 -9.37 1.72
C GLY A 402 18.56 -8.29 1.85
N HIS A 403 17.42 -8.45 1.18
CA HIS A 403 16.29 -7.54 1.37
C HIS A 403 15.55 -7.89 2.65
N GLU A 404 15.36 -6.90 3.51
CA GLU A 404 14.64 -7.08 4.76
C GLU A 404 13.13 -7.29 4.51
N ILE A 405 12.59 -8.34 5.13
CA ILE A 405 11.17 -8.74 5.08
C ILE A 405 10.50 -8.39 6.41
N ASN A 406 11.16 -8.71 7.52
CA ASN A 406 10.70 -8.39 8.86
C ASN A 406 11.87 -8.03 9.79
N ARG A 407 11.59 -7.14 10.74
CA ARG A 407 12.50 -6.82 11.85
C ARG A 407 11.72 -6.79 13.14
N LEU A 408 12.23 -7.52 14.13
CA LEU A 408 11.72 -7.51 15.50
C LEU A 408 12.84 -7.05 16.43
N SER A 409 12.60 -5.97 17.18
CA SER A 409 13.52 -5.48 18.21
C SER A 409 12.99 -5.85 19.58
N PHE A 410 13.86 -6.26 20.49
CA PHE A 410 13.49 -6.62 21.86
C PHE A 410 14.65 -6.34 22.82
N THR A 411 14.34 -6.07 24.08
CA THR A 411 15.33 -5.89 25.14
C THR A 411 15.38 -7.14 26.00
N ALA A 412 16.57 -7.69 26.18
CA ALA A 412 16.79 -8.86 27.01
C ALA A 412 17.36 -8.42 28.37
N GLY A 413 16.76 -8.85 29.47
CA GLY A 413 17.17 -8.48 30.83
C GLY A 413 17.26 -9.68 31.76
N ALA A 414 18.08 -9.59 32.81
CA ALA A 414 18.23 -10.69 33.76
C ALA A 414 16.96 -10.88 34.60
N ASP A 415 16.52 -12.13 34.73
CA ASP A 415 15.49 -12.52 35.68
C ASP A 415 16.15 -12.87 37.02
N THR A 416 16.06 -11.99 38.00
CA THR A 416 16.63 -12.24 39.33
C THR A 416 15.71 -13.07 40.23
N ARG A 417 14.49 -13.40 39.78
CA ARG A 417 13.54 -14.19 40.54
C ARG A 417 13.96 -15.66 40.58
N THR A 418 13.80 -16.29 41.73
CA THR A 418 14.08 -17.72 41.94
C THR A 418 12.81 -18.57 41.92
N GLU A 419 11.64 -17.95 42.03
CA GLU A 419 10.35 -18.64 41.96
C GLU A 419 10.09 -19.26 40.57
N PRO A 420 9.24 -20.30 40.48
CA PRO A 420 8.77 -20.82 39.20
C PRO A 420 8.19 -19.69 38.35
N ARG A 421 8.44 -19.73 37.04
CA ARG A 421 7.91 -18.73 36.10
C ARG A 421 6.46 -19.03 35.79
N ASP A 422 5.65 -17.97 35.75
CA ASP A 422 4.32 -18.03 35.17
C ASP A 422 4.47 -18.08 33.65
N LEU A 423 4.15 -19.24 33.08
CA LEU A 423 4.28 -19.50 31.65
C LEU A 423 2.94 -19.27 30.96
N LYS A 424 2.93 -18.34 30.01
CA LYS A 424 1.82 -18.14 29.09
C LYS A 424 2.05 -18.98 27.83
N MET A 425 1.09 -19.86 27.55
CA MET A 425 1.10 -20.73 26.38
C MET A 425 0.12 -20.23 25.33
N GLU A 426 0.62 -20.13 24.10
CA GLU A 426 -0.15 -19.77 22.91
C GLU A 426 0.05 -20.83 21.83
N TYR A 427 -0.95 -20.99 20.95
CA TYR A 427 -0.97 -22.01 19.92
C TYR A 427 -1.11 -21.37 18.54
N SER A 428 -0.07 -21.56 17.72
CA SER A 428 -0.07 -21.17 16.33
C SER A 428 -0.64 -22.29 15.46
N THR A 429 -1.87 -22.09 14.99
CA THR A 429 -2.61 -23.04 14.13
C THR A 429 -2.40 -22.73 12.63
N LEU A 430 -2.97 -23.56 11.75
CA LEU A 430 -2.94 -23.39 10.29
C LEU A 430 -3.86 -22.26 9.78
N LYS A 431 -4.97 -22.00 10.48
CA LYS A 431 -6.03 -21.10 10.02
C LYS A 431 -5.85 -19.68 10.54
N GLU A 432 -5.66 -19.55 11.85
CA GLU A 432 -5.56 -18.25 12.52
C GLU A 432 -4.16 -17.69 12.40
N ILE A 433 -4.01 -16.44 11.96
CA ILE A 433 -2.71 -15.77 11.84
C ILE A 433 -2.12 -15.47 13.22
N ILE A 434 -2.93 -14.88 14.10
CA ILE A 434 -2.55 -14.58 15.48
C ILE A 434 -2.59 -15.89 16.28
N PRO A 435 -1.57 -16.19 17.10
CA PRO A 435 -1.61 -17.35 17.99
C PRO A 435 -2.80 -17.26 18.95
N LEU A 436 -3.48 -18.39 19.15
CA LEU A 436 -4.59 -18.51 20.09
C LEU A 436 -4.05 -18.70 21.50
N SER A 437 -4.67 -18.09 22.50
CA SER A 437 -4.39 -18.44 23.90
C SER A 437 -4.72 -19.91 24.18
N ALA A 438 -4.16 -20.47 25.25
CA ALA A 438 -4.47 -21.84 25.67
C ALA A 438 -5.98 -22.08 25.85
N GLU A 439 -6.71 -21.12 26.41
CA GLU A 439 -8.16 -21.22 26.60
C GLU A 439 -8.94 -21.21 25.27
N GLU A 440 -8.58 -20.31 24.35
CA GLU A 440 -9.19 -20.25 23.01
C GLU A 440 -8.90 -21.51 22.21
N TRP A 441 -7.70 -22.05 22.34
CA TRP A 441 -7.34 -23.30 21.69
C TRP A 441 -8.17 -24.48 22.21
N GLU A 442 -8.37 -24.59 23.53
CA GLU A 442 -9.23 -25.63 24.09
C GLU A 442 -10.71 -25.45 23.68
N LYS A 443 -11.21 -24.20 23.58
CA LYS A 443 -12.54 -23.91 23.04
C LYS A 443 -12.66 -24.33 21.57
N GLU A 444 -11.66 -24.02 20.75
CA GLU A 444 -11.65 -24.39 19.33
C GLU A 444 -11.55 -25.91 19.13
N LYS A 445 -10.76 -26.59 19.98
CA LYS A 445 -10.66 -28.06 20.00
C LYS A 445 -11.96 -28.72 20.46
N ALA A 446 -12.67 -28.12 21.41
CA ALA A 446 -13.98 -28.58 21.87
C ALA A 446 -15.09 -28.34 20.84
N ARG A 447 -14.89 -27.41 19.91
CA ARG A 447 -15.79 -27.16 18.79
C ARG A 447 -15.68 -28.33 17.80
N LYS A 448 -16.58 -29.31 17.93
CA LYS A 448 -16.68 -30.43 16.96
C LYS A 448 -16.71 -29.87 15.53
N PRO A 449 -16.03 -30.50 14.55
CA PRO A 449 -16.19 -30.13 13.16
C PRO A 449 -17.65 -30.39 12.79
N THR A 450 -18.46 -29.34 12.63
CA THR A 450 -19.74 -29.42 11.94
C THR A 450 -19.43 -29.66 10.46
N GLY A 451 -19.16 -30.92 10.13
CA GLY A 451 -19.13 -31.40 8.76
C GLY A 451 -20.55 -31.33 8.20
N LYS A 452 -20.91 -30.19 7.62
CA LYS A 452 -21.86 -30.10 6.53
C LYS A 452 -21.23 -29.22 5.46
N VAL A 453 -20.49 -29.86 4.57
CA VAL A 453 -20.34 -29.36 3.20
C VAL A 453 -21.70 -29.59 2.54
N PRO A 454 -22.45 -28.57 2.12
CA PRO A 454 -23.65 -28.79 1.32
C PRO A 454 -23.20 -29.25 -0.08
N GLY A 455 -23.31 -30.54 -0.38
CA GLY A 455 -23.11 -31.04 -1.74
C GLY A 455 -22.41 -32.39 -1.91
N GLU A 456 -21.90 -33.01 -0.86
CA GLU A 456 -21.22 -34.31 -1.01
C GLU A 456 -22.22 -35.47 -0.77
N THR A 457 -22.70 -36.06 -1.87
CA THR A 457 -23.49 -37.29 -1.86
C THR A 457 -22.69 -38.41 -1.20
N ALA A 458 -23.35 -39.12 -0.29
CA ALA A 458 -22.76 -40.23 0.47
C ALA A 458 -22.05 -41.25 -0.43
N PRO A 459 -20.91 -41.82 -0.01
CA PRO A 459 -20.28 -42.91 -0.75
C PRO A 459 -21.21 -44.13 -0.80
N PRO A 460 -21.24 -44.88 -1.92
CA PRO A 460 -22.10 -46.05 -2.03
C PRO A 460 -21.68 -47.13 -1.04
N ALA A 461 -22.67 -47.86 -0.51
CA ALA A 461 -22.48 -48.94 0.44
C ALA A 461 -21.54 -50.03 -0.12
N PRO A 462 -20.73 -50.70 0.74
CA PRO A 462 -19.82 -51.74 0.30
C PRO A 462 -20.58 -52.93 -0.27
N VAL A 463 -20.19 -53.36 -1.46
CA VAL A 463 -20.66 -54.57 -2.15
C VAL A 463 -20.19 -55.80 -1.36
N PRO A 464 -21.05 -56.80 -1.06
CA PRO A 464 -20.63 -58.02 -0.39
C PRO A 464 -19.63 -58.80 -1.25
N GLN A 465 -18.47 -59.13 -0.67
CA GLN A 465 -17.49 -60.01 -1.33
C GLN A 465 -18.02 -61.45 -1.38
N VAL A 466 -18.08 -62.00 -2.59
CA VAL A 466 -18.31 -63.43 -2.85
C VAL A 466 -17.02 -64.20 -2.53
N PRO A 467 -17.05 -65.34 -1.81
CA PRO A 467 -15.84 -66.11 -1.52
C PRO A 467 -15.29 -66.76 -2.80
N MET A 468 -14.00 -66.54 -3.09
CA MET A 468 -13.30 -67.29 -4.14
C MET A 468 -12.91 -68.67 -3.61
N GLU A 469 -13.32 -69.68 -4.38
CA GLU A 469 -13.04 -71.10 -4.24
C GLU A 469 -11.55 -71.39 -4.53
N GLU A 470 -10.90 -72.15 -3.65
CA GLU A 470 -9.49 -72.55 -3.74
C GLU A 470 -9.24 -73.46 -4.94
N ALA A 471 -8.26 -73.10 -5.79
CA ALA A 471 -7.72 -73.96 -6.84
C ALA A 471 -6.42 -74.65 -6.35
N PRO A 472 -6.12 -75.88 -6.79
CA PRO A 472 -5.18 -76.76 -6.12
C PRO A 472 -3.70 -76.50 -6.48
N MET A 473 -2.86 -76.79 -5.49
CA MET A 473 -1.40 -76.67 -5.49
C MET A 473 -0.75 -77.77 -6.37
N GLU A 474 -0.10 -77.38 -7.46
CA GLU A 474 0.68 -78.28 -8.33
C GLU A 474 2.13 -78.38 -7.82
N ALA A 475 2.59 -79.62 -7.64
CA ALA A 475 3.84 -79.99 -7.00
C ALA A 475 5.06 -79.81 -7.94
N ALA A 476 6.16 -79.27 -7.40
CA ALA A 476 7.47 -79.30 -8.03
C ALA A 476 8.28 -80.53 -7.57
N PRO A 477 9.00 -81.24 -8.47
CA PRO A 477 9.71 -82.47 -8.15
C PRO A 477 11.12 -82.24 -7.56
N ALA A 478 11.59 -83.29 -6.90
CA ALA A 478 12.75 -83.38 -6.03
C ALA A 478 14.14 -83.33 -6.72
N SER A 479 15.11 -82.93 -5.90
CA SER A 479 16.58 -83.03 -6.01
C SER A 479 17.10 -84.41 -6.45
N SER A 480 18.18 -84.52 -7.24
CA SER A 480 19.61 -84.67 -6.82
C SER A 480 20.40 -85.29 -8.01
N PRO A 481 21.73 -85.49 -7.97
CA PRO A 481 22.78 -84.94 -7.09
C PRO A 481 23.75 -83.96 -7.79
#